data_AF-A0A1C3TKJ9-F1
#
_entry.id   AF-A0A1C3TKJ9-F1
#
_cell.length_a   1.000
_cell.length_b   1.000
_cell.length_c   1.000
_cell.angle_alpha   90.00
_cell.angle_beta   90.00
_cell.angle_gamma   90.00
#
_symmetry.space_group_name_H-M   'P 1'
#
loop_
_entity.id
_entity.type
_entity.pdbx_description
1 polymer ?
#
loop_
_entity_poly.entity_id
_entity_poly.type
_entity_poly.pdbx_seq_one_letter_code
_entity_poly.pdbx_strand_id
1 'polypeptide(L)'
;MHDRAEPSEVGAHTCSHPRLTACSDAALREEIGGCKRALEDLLGEPVTQFCYPYGDVGARVAATVQEAGYVAATTTRRGRAVPGSDPWRYPRIQVARHHLLPQTQPGAQ
;
A
#
# COMPACT_ATOMS: atom_id res chain seq x y z
N MET A 1 -6.95 14.31 -27.20
CA MET A 1 -7.43 14.83 -25.91
C MET A 1 -7.96 13.62 -25.15
N HIS A 2 -7.14 13.04 -24.25
CA HIS A 2 -7.56 11.82 -23.55
C HIS A 2 -8.65 12.18 -22.53
N ASP A 3 -9.78 11.50 -22.68
CA ASP A 3 -10.89 11.41 -21.75
C ASP A 3 -10.34 11.09 -20.34
N ARG A 4 -10.47 12.03 -19.40
CA ARG A 4 -10.02 11.81 -18.02
C ARG A 4 -11.09 10.98 -17.33
N ALA A 5 -10.86 9.67 -17.25
CA ALA A 5 -11.42 8.85 -16.19
C ALA A 5 -11.14 9.51 -14.84
N GLU A 6 -12.07 9.39 -13.90
CA GLU A 6 -11.97 9.91 -12.52
C GLU A 6 -10.58 9.63 -11.92
N PRO A 7 -10.00 10.59 -11.15
CA PRO A 7 -8.64 10.47 -10.66
C PRO A 7 -8.52 9.23 -9.75
N SER A 8 -7.73 8.26 -10.20
CA SER A 8 -7.35 7.09 -9.41
C SER A 8 -6.05 7.40 -8.70
N GLU A 9 -5.97 7.13 -7.40
CA GLU A 9 -4.71 7.27 -6.65
C GLU A 9 -3.73 6.14 -7.01
N VAL A 10 -2.46 6.50 -7.20
CA VAL A 10 -1.36 5.55 -7.40
C VAL A 10 -0.53 5.45 -6.12
N GLY A 11 -0.43 4.23 -5.57
CA GLY A 11 0.46 3.90 -4.45
C GLY A 11 1.67 3.09 -4.87
N ALA A 12 2.73 3.09 -4.05
CA ALA A 12 3.96 2.37 -4.30
C ALA A 12 3.93 0.92 -3.80
N HIS A 13 4.61 0.02 -4.52
CA HIS A 13 4.72 -1.40 -4.16
C HIS A 13 6.11 -1.96 -4.41
N THR A 14 7.14 -1.16 -4.11
CA THR A 14 8.58 -1.40 -4.38
C THR A 14 8.95 -1.42 -5.86
N CYS A 15 10.25 -1.40 -6.16
CA CYS A 15 10.75 -1.45 -7.53
C CYS A 15 10.64 -2.85 -8.12
N SER A 16 10.96 -3.89 -7.33
CA SER A 16 11.11 -5.27 -7.84
C SER A 16 10.34 -6.33 -7.06
N HIS A 17 9.49 -5.93 -6.11
CA HIS A 17 8.71 -6.84 -5.25
C HIS A 17 9.54 -7.86 -4.43
N PRO A 18 10.63 -7.45 -3.74
CA PRO A 18 11.42 -8.37 -2.92
C PRO A 18 10.78 -8.61 -1.53
N ARG A 19 11.30 -9.60 -0.80
CA ARG A 19 11.04 -9.73 0.64
C ARG A 19 11.85 -8.70 1.42
N LEU A 20 11.22 -7.58 1.77
CA LEU A 20 11.90 -6.41 2.35
C LEU A 20 12.65 -6.69 3.66
N THR A 21 12.16 -7.61 4.50
CA THR A 21 12.88 -7.95 5.74
C THR A 21 14.22 -8.66 5.51
N ALA A 22 14.41 -9.29 4.33
CA ALA A 22 15.64 -9.94 3.94
C ALA A 22 16.62 -9.04 3.17
N CYS A 23 16.21 -7.81 2.80
CA CYS A 23 17.06 -6.86 2.10
C CYS A 23 18.15 -6.27 3.02
N SER A 24 19.28 -5.89 2.43
CA SER A 24 20.23 -4.98 3.08
C SER A 24 19.62 -3.57 3.19
N ASP A 25 20.19 -2.72 4.04
CA ASP A 25 19.67 -1.34 4.21
C ASP A 25 19.75 -0.52 2.92
N ALA A 26 20.82 -0.71 2.14
CA ALA A 26 20.98 -0.05 0.85
C ALA A 26 19.91 -0.51 -0.15
N ALA A 27 19.68 -1.83 -0.25
CA ALA A 27 18.64 -2.37 -1.12
C ALA A 27 17.25 -1.92 -0.68
N LEU A 28 16.99 -1.89 0.64
CA LEU A 28 15.72 -1.46 1.20
C LEU A 28 15.39 0.01 0.85
N ARG A 29 16.38 0.92 0.97
CA ARG A 29 16.22 2.33 0.59
C ARG A 29 15.97 2.51 -0.90
N GLU A 30 16.63 1.72 -1.74
CA GLU A 30 16.43 1.82 -3.19
C GLU A 30 15.06 1.26 -3.60
N GLU A 31 14.66 0.12 -3.06
CA GLU A 31 13.35 -0.49 -3.33
C GLU A 31 12.19 0.40 -2.90
N ILE A 32 12.32 1.09 -1.76
CA ILE A 32 11.25 1.92 -1.19
C ILE A 32 11.29 3.34 -1.75
N GLY A 33 12.45 3.99 -1.66
CA GLY A 33 12.65 5.37 -2.06
C GLY A 33 12.84 5.55 -3.56
N GLY A 34 13.50 4.61 -4.23
CA GLY A 34 13.62 4.61 -5.70
C GLY A 34 12.27 4.45 -6.37
N CYS A 35 11.41 3.57 -5.85
CA CYS A 35 10.04 3.40 -6.34
C CYS A 35 9.24 4.70 -6.21
N LYS A 36 9.36 5.40 -5.07
CA LYS A 36 8.70 6.69 -4.86
C LYS A 36 9.13 7.72 -5.90
N ARG A 37 10.44 7.95 -6.02
CA ARG A 37 11.01 8.93 -6.96
C ARG A 37 10.56 8.63 -8.39
N ALA A 38 10.68 7.38 -8.82
CA ALA A 38 10.30 6.98 -10.18
C ALA A 38 8.81 7.20 -10.47
N LEU A 39 7.92 6.94 -9.50
CA LEU A 39 6.50 7.19 -9.66
C LEU A 39 6.16 8.68 -9.63
N GLU A 40 6.75 9.45 -8.70
CA GLU A 40 6.53 10.90 -8.61
C GLU A 40 7.04 11.63 -9.86
N ASP A 41 8.19 11.21 -10.40
CA ASP A 41 8.74 11.73 -11.65
C ASP A 41 7.82 11.46 -12.85
N LEU A 42 7.15 10.29 -12.86
CA LEU A 42 6.24 9.89 -13.94
C LEU A 42 4.87 10.58 -13.84
N LEU A 43 4.33 10.70 -12.62
CA LEU A 43 2.98 11.19 -12.38
C LEU A 43 2.94 12.73 -12.24
N GLY A 44 4.05 13.34 -11.82
CA GLY A 44 4.12 14.77 -11.51
C GLY A 44 3.36 15.16 -10.23
N GLU A 45 3.02 14.18 -9.38
CA GLU A 45 2.30 14.37 -8.12
C GLU A 45 2.88 13.49 -7.01
N PRO A 46 2.68 13.84 -5.72
CA PRO A 46 3.23 13.07 -4.61
C PRO A 46 2.62 11.67 -4.48
N VAL A 47 3.46 10.67 -4.25
CA VAL A 47 3.03 9.29 -3.95
C VAL A 47 3.12 9.07 -2.45
N THR A 48 1.94 8.98 -1.81
CA THR A 48 1.85 9.03 -0.35
C THR A 48 1.60 7.66 0.30
N GLN A 49 1.11 6.68 -0.47
CA GLN A 49 0.72 5.36 0.05
C GLN A 49 1.72 4.28 -0.35
N PHE A 50 1.95 3.32 0.56
CA PHE A 50 2.81 2.17 0.32
C PHE A 50 2.09 0.84 0.58
N CYS A 51 2.45 -0.19 -0.17
CA CYS A 51 2.00 -1.56 0.06
C CYS A 51 3.25 -2.46 0.23
N TYR A 52 3.34 -3.21 1.32
CA TYR A 52 4.48 -4.13 1.51
C TYR A 52 4.30 -5.39 0.66
N PRO A 53 5.30 -5.79 -0.17
CA PRO A 53 5.33 -7.10 -0.80
C PRO A 53 5.09 -8.21 0.22
N TYR A 54 4.17 -9.12 -0.10
CA TYR A 54 3.74 -10.21 0.80
C TYR A 54 3.13 -9.76 2.16
N GLY A 55 3.01 -8.45 2.40
CA GLY A 55 2.70 -7.88 3.72
C GLY A 55 3.85 -7.99 4.72
N ASP A 56 5.07 -8.21 4.25
CA ASP A 56 6.27 -8.41 5.05
C ASP A 56 6.79 -7.08 5.63
N VAL A 57 6.68 -6.91 6.95
CA VAL A 57 7.06 -5.65 7.60
C VAL A 57 7.63 -5.85 9.02
N GLY A 58 8.92 -5.55 9.17
CA GLY A 58 9.60 -5.39 10.47
C GLY A 58 9.68 -3.93 10.90
N ALA A 59 10.25 -3.65 12.09
CA ALA A 59 10.46 -2.27 12.56
C ALA A 59 11.35 -1.47 11.61
N ARG A 60 12.46 -2.08 11.16
CA ARG A 60 13.39 -1.51 10.17
C ARG A 60 12.69 -1.10 8.86
N VAL A 61 11.87 -2.00 8.32
CA VAL A 61 11.14 -1.77 7.06
C VAL A 61 10.15 -0.63 7.20
N ALA A 62 9.36 -0.61 8.28
CA ALA A 62 8.40 0.47 8.54
C ALA A 62 9.10 1.83 8.71
N ALA A 63 10.24 1.88 9.42
CA ALA A 63 11.03 3.08 9.57
C ALA A 63 11.53 3.61 8.21
N THR A 64 12.05 2.74 7.33
CA THR A 64 12.49 3.16 5.98
C THR A 64 11.33 3.68 5.12
N VAL A 65 10.13 3.10 5.24
CA VAL A 65 8.91 3.64 4.58
C VAL A 65 8.57 5.04 5.11
N GLN A 66 8.63 5.24 6.42
CA GLN A 66 8.39 6.56 7.03
C GLN A 66 9.44 7.58 6.61
N GLU A 67 10.72 7.21 6.62
CA GLU A 67 11.85 8.05 6.20
C GLU A 67 11.78 8.43 4.71
N ALA A 68 11.26 7.55 3.86
CA ALA A 68 10.98 7.86 2.45
C ALA A 68 9.82 8.85 2.26
N GLY A 69 9.11 9.22 3.33
CA GLY A 69 8.04 10.21 3.31
C GLY A 69 6.70 9.67 2.84
N TYR A 70 6.45 8.36 2.96
CA TYR A 70 5.09 7.82 2.84
C TYR A 70 4.28 8.14 4.10
N VAL A 71 2.99 8.41 3.95
CA VAL A 71 2.11 8.80 5.06
C VAL A 71 1.38 7.61 5.67
N ALA A 72 1.21 6.53 4.90
CA ALA A 72 0.60 5.29 5.35
C ALA A 72 1.05 4.10 4.50
N ALA A 73 0.91 2.90 5.08
CA ALA A 73 1.22 1.65 4.42
C ALA A 73 0.30 0.50 4.83
N THR A 74 0.00 -0.38 3.87
CA THR A 74 -0.88 -1.54 4.08
C THR A 74 -0.11 -2.86 4.09
N THR A 75 -0.54 -3.76 4.99
CA THR A 75 0.00 -5.12 5.13
C THR A 75 -0.97 -6.16 4.57
N THR A 76 -0.65 -7.45 4.68
CA THR A 76 -1.59 -8.55 4.42
C THR A 76 -2.28 -9.04 5.69
N ARG A 77 -2.03 -8.43 6.86
CA ARG A 77 -2.71 -8.80 8.11
C ARG A 77 -4.21 -8.58 7.94
N ARG A 78 -5.00 -9.63 8.17
CA ARG A 78 -6.46 -9.56 8.08
C ARG A 78 -7.01 -8.69 9.19
N GLY A 79 -7.88 -7.75 8.84
CA GLY A 79 -8.57 -6.91 9.80
C GLY A 79 -9.11 -5.64 9.16
N ARG A 80 -9.84 -4.87 9.98
CA ARG A 80 -10.31 -3.53 9.64
C ARG A 80 -9.39 -2.50 10.28
N ALA A 81 -8.98 -1.49 9.50
CA ALA A 81 -8.43 -0.29 10.07
C ALA A 81 -9.52 0.39 10.92
N VAL A 82 -9.15 0.81 12.12
CA VAL A 82 -9.99 1.56 13.06
C VAL A 82 -9.28 2.86 13.46
N PRO A 83 -9.99 3.89 13.95
CA PRO A 83 -9.35 5.09 14.48
C PRO A 83 -8.24 4.75 15.47
N GLY A 84 -7.07 5.36 15.33
CA GLY A 84 -5.88 5.08 16.15
C GLY A 84 -5.05 3.86 15.72
N SER A 85 -5.39 3.19 14.61
CA SER A 85 -4.51 2.16 14.04
C SER A 85 -3.18 2.76 13.58
N ASP A 86 -2.11 1.96 13.65
CA ASP A 86 -0.78 2.32 13.14
C ASP A 86 -0.84 2.58 11.61
N PRO A 87 -0.60 3.84 11.15
CA PRO A 87 -0.67 4.18 9.74
C PRO A 87 0.31 3.41 8.86
N TRP A 88 1.44 2.96 9.40
CA TRP A 88 2.46 2.22 8.65
C TRP A 88 2.20 0.71 8.64
N ARG A 89 1.10 0.25 9.26
CA ARG A 89 0.76 -1.18 9.36
C ARG A 89 -0.74 -1.44 9.23
N TYR A 90 -1.44 -0.69 8.39
CA TYR A 90 -2.88 -0.89 8.23
C TYR A 90 -3.20 -2.35 7.81
N PRO A 91 -4.19 -2.98 8.47
CA PRO A 91 -4.68 -4.28 8.06
C PRO A 91 -5.56 -4.14 6.81
N ARG A 92 -5.77 -5.26 6.12
CA ARG A 92 -6.66 -5.31 4.95
C ARG A 92 -7.73 -6.39 5.09
N ILE A 93 -8.87 -6.15 4.45
CA ILE A 93 -9.86 -7.20 4.20
C ILE A 93 -9.52 -7.81 2.84
N GLN A 94 -9.08 -9.05 2.82
CA GLN A 94 -8.84 -9.75 1.56
C GLN A 94 -10.17 -10.14 0.94
N VAL A 95 -10.50 -9.53 -0.19
CA VAL A 95 -11.56 -10.01 -1.08
C VAL A 95 -10.95 -11.05 -2.02
N ALA A 96 -11.57 -12.22 -2.07
CA ALA A 96 -11.17 -13.34 -2.91
C ALA A 96 -12.39 -13.86 -3.66
N ARG A 97 -12.20 -14.60 -4.76
CA ARG A 97 -13.28 -15.07 -5.64
C ARG A 97 -14.44 -15.79 -4.94
N HIS A 98 -14.22 -16.42 -3.79
CA HIS A 98 -15.26 -17.12 -3.03
C HIS A 98 -16.08 -16.21 -2.10
N HIS A 99 -15.72 -14.93 -1.95
CA HIS A 99 -16.54 -13.99 -1.18
C HIS A 99 -17.74 -13.58 -2.02
N LEU A 100 -18.93 -13.84 -1.48
CA LEU A 100 -20.19 -13.42 -2.06
C LEU A 100 -20.61 -12.08 -1.46
N LEU A 101 -21.23 -11.24 -2.27
CA LEU A 101 -21.91 -10.05 -1.75
C LEU A 101 -23.18 -10.50 -1.00
N PRO A 102 -23.52 -9.87 0.14
CA PRO A 102 -24.82 -10.06 0.76
C PRO A 102 -25.90 -9.73 -0.26
N GLN A 103 -26.82 -10.68 -0.48
CA GLN A 103 -27.99 -10.44 -1.32
C GLN A 103 -28.96 -9.58 -0.51
N THR A 104 -29.09 -8.30 -0.84
CA THR A 104 -30.16 -7.47 -0.28
C THR A 104 -31.46 -7.90 -0.93
N GLN A 105 -32.37 -8.53 -0.17
CA GLN A 105 -33.73 -8.72 -0.67
C GLN A 105 -34.44 -7.36 -0.73
N PRO A 106 -34.96 -6.94 -1.90
CA PRO A 106 -35.84 -5.78 -1.93
C PRO A 106 -37.17 -6.17 -1.28
N GLY A 107 -37.47 -5.63 -0.10
CA GLY A 107 -38.83 -5.66 0.45
C GLY A 107 -39.07 -6.15 1.88
N ALA A 108 -38.10 -6.07 2.81
CA ALA A 108 -38.44 -6.11 4.24
C ALA A 108 -38.66 -4.68 4.75
N GLN A 109 -39.90 -4.21 4.63
CA GLN A 109 -40.45 -3.14 5.48
C GLN A 109 -41.02 -3.77 6.75
#